data_AF-A0A7W6DAS1-F1
#
_entry.id   AF-A0A7W6DAS1-F1
#
_cell.length_a   1.000
_cell.length_b   1.000
_cell.length_c   1.000
_cell.angle_alpha   90.00
_cell.angle_beta   90.00
_cell.angle_gamma   90.00
#
_symmetry.space_group_name_H-M   'P 1'
#
loop_
_entity.id
_entity.type
_entity.pdbx_description
1 polymer ?
#
loop_
_entity_poly.entity_id
_entity_poly.type
_entity_poly.pdbx_seq_one_letter_code
_entity_poly.pdbx_strand_id
1 'polypeptide(L)'
;MTLWWKTGDQSVQGFRNNEYDLGQIWLTRAKAMKTEGLPIDWSYKASFLVGDRIALIKGAPNKSNALKLIAFWLDHPTVQAEACDILSCTPPSSEAIALMSAEARKSMPTTRDLKDSVIIPDAEWINANAKMLLQRWNNWVR
;
A
#
# COMPACT_ATOMS: atom_id res chain seq x y z
N MET A 1 12.98 -3.21 -23.24
CA MET A 1 12.34 -3.32 -21.93
C MET A 1 11.12 -4.21 -22.10
N THR A 2 11.14 -5.41 -21.53
CA THR A 2 10.28 -6.52 -21.98
C THR A 2 8.94 -6.63 -21.25
N LEU A 3 8.75 -5.97 -20.09
CA LEU A 3 7.49 -6.06 -19.35
C LEU A 3 7.21 -4.79 -18.50
N TRP A 4 6.06 -4.15 -18.74
CA TRP A 4 5.44 -3.16 -17.85
C TRP A 4 4.30 -3.84 -17.11
N TRP A 5 4.49 -4.20 -15.85
CA TRP A 5 3.48 -4.93 -15.09
C TRP A 5 2.19 -4.12 -14.95
N LYS A 6 1.05 -4.77 -15.17
CA LYS A 6 -0.30 -4.23 -14.98
C LYS A 6 -1.00 -4.89 -13.79
N THR A 7 -0.49 -6.03 -13.33
CA THR A 7 -1.00 -6.77 -12.18
C THR A 7 0.12 -7.11 -11.20
N GLY A 8 -0.24 -7.33 -9.93
CA GLY A 8 0.72 -7.77 -8.91
C GLY A 8 1.41 -9.08 -9.28
N ASP A 9 0.68 -10.04 -9.86
CA ASP A 9 1.25 -11.32 -10.28
C ASP A 9 2.29 -11.16 -11.39
N GLN A 10 2.06 -10.27 -12.35
CA GLN A 10 3.06 -9.95 -13.38
C GLN A 10 4.36 -9.40 -12.77
N SER A 11 4.25 -8.55 -11.74
CA SER A 11 5.43 -8.02 -11.06
C SER A 11 6.24 -9.11 -10.33
N VAL A 12 5.56 -10.10 -9.73
CA VAL A 12 6.19 -11.23 -9.04
C VAL A 12 6.88 -12.17 -10.04
N GLN A 13 6.18 -12.53 -11.13
CA GLN A 13 6.73 -13.44 -12.14
C GLN A 13 7.95 -12.84 -12.84
N GLY A 14 7.94 -11.53 -13.12
CA GLY A 14 9.11 -10.87 -13.70
C GLY A 14 10.37 -11.00 -12.84
N PHE A 15 10.26 -10.85 -11.51
CA PHE A 15 11.39 -11.12 -10.61
C PHE A 15 11.77 -12.60 -10.55
N ARG A 16 10.81 -13.53 -10.47
CA ARG A 16 11.08 -14.98 -10.46
C ARG A 16 11.78 -15.47 -11.72
N ASN A 17 11.45 -14.89 -12.87
CA ASN A 17 12.02 -15.24 -14.15
C ASN A 17 13.32 -14.49 -14.47
N ASN A 18 13.83 -13.66 -13.55
CA ASN A 18 14.96 -12.77 -13.78
C ASN A 18 14.76 -11.83 -14.99
N GLU A 19 13.53 -11.39 -15.23
CA GLU A 19 13.22 -10.35 -16.23
C GLU A 19 13.56 -8.95 -15.70
N TYR A 20 13.70 -8.81 -14.37
CA TYR A 20 14.08 -7.58 -13.67
C TYR A 20 15.07 -7.86 -12.55
N ASP A 21 16.05 -6.98 -12.38
CA ASP A 21 16.93 -6.95 -11.20
C ASP A 21 16.51 -5.87 -10.19
N LEU A 22 15.75 -4.87 -10.64
CA LEU A 22 15.26 -3.74 -9.84
C LEU A 22 13.92 -3.24 -10.38
N GLY A 23 13.00 -2.85 -9.51
CA GLY A 23 11.70 -2.33 -9.92
C GLY A 23 10.90 -1.65 -8.81
N GLN A 24 9.92 -0.84 -9.21
CA GLN A 24 8.89 -0.33 -8.32
C GLN A 24 7.72 -1.32 -8.29
N ILE A 25 7.53 -1.99 -7.16
CA ILE A 25 6.45 -2.97 -6.92
C ILE A 25 5.78 -2.73 -5.58
N TRP A 26 4.63 -3.37 -5.36
CA TRP A 26 3.98 -3.31 -4.05
C TRP A 26 4.76 -4.10 -3.00
N LEU A 27 4.90 -3.50 -1.82
CA LEU A 27 5.59 -4.11 -0.68
C LEU A 27 5.01 -5.47 -0.29
N THR A 28 3.68 -5.65 -0.39
CA THR A 28 3.02 -6.95 -0.13
C THR A 28 3.56 -8.06 -1.03
N ARG A 29 3.91 -7.75 -2.29
CA ARG A 29 4.49 -8.69 -3.24
C ARG A 29 5.96 -8.96 -2.96
N ALA A 30 6.72 -7.91 -2.62
CA ALA A 30 8.12 -8.05 -2.21
C ALA A 30 8.26 -8.93 -0.94
N LYS A 31 7.39 -8.72 0.05
CA LYS A 31 7.31 -9.53 1.27
C LYS A 31 7.00 -11.00 0.96
N ALA A 32 5.97 -11.26 0.16
CA ALA A 32 5.60 -12.63 -0.20
C ALA A 32 6.77 -13.37 -0.86
N MET A 33 7.45 -12.72 -1.82
CA MET A 33 8.65 -13.30 -2.45
C MET A 33 9.79 -13.53 -1.45
N LYS A 34 10.02 -12.61 -0.51
CA LYS A 34 11.04 -12.79 0.55
C LYS A 34 10.70 -13.97 1.47
N THR A 35 9.44 -14.13 1.85
CA THR A 35 8.96 -15.29 2.63
C THR A 35 9.13 -16.61 1.89
N GLU A 36 8.97 -16.62 0.57
CA GLU A 36 9.23 -17.78 -0.30
C GLU A 36 10.73 -18.08 -0.51
N GLY A 37 11.62 -17.24 0.03
CA GLY A 37 13.07 -17.45 -0.03
C GLY A 37 13.75 -16.83 -1.25
N LEU A 38 13.08 -15.99 -2.03
CA LEU A 38 13.75 -15.24 -3.10
C LEU A 38 14.73 -14.23 -2.50
N PRO A 39 15.91 -14.02 -3.13
CA PRO A 39 16.91 -13.05 -2.68
C PRO A 39 16.48 -11.61 -3.03
N ILE A 40 15.42 -11.13 -2.39
CA ILE A 40 14.85 -9.79 -2.61
C ILE A 40 14.88 -8.94 -1.35
N ASP A 41 15.14 -7.65 -1.55
CA ASP A 41 15.08 -6.61 -0.53
C ASP A 41 14.43 -5.35 -1.09
N TRP A 42 14.10 -4.41 -0.21
CA TRP A 42 13.45 -3.15 -0.57
C TRP A 42 13.98 -1.97 0.24
N SER A 43 13.66 -0.77 -0.23
CA SER A 43 13.98 0.50 0.45
C SER A 43 12.73 1.34 0.61
N TYR A 44 12.57 2.00 1.76
CA TYR A 44 11.50 2.98 1.99
C TYR A 44 11.85 4.38 1.48
N LYS A 45 13.09 4.61 1.03
CA LYS A 45 13.52 5.90 0.50
C LYS A 45 12.70 6.25 -0.75
N ALA A 46 11.97 7.36 -0.71
CA ALA A 46 11.06 7.80 -1.77
C ALA A 46 9.98 6.76 -2.13
N SER A 47 9.56 5.93 -1.15
CA SER A 47 8.45 5.00 -1.34
C SER A 47 7.10 5.72 -1.22
N PHE A 48 6.07 5.23 -1.91
CA PHE A 48 4.73 5.82 -1.88
C PHE A 48 3.84 5.10 -0.86
N LEU A 49 3.35 5.82 0.14
CA LEU A 49 2.35 5.29 1.06
C LEU A 49 0.97 5.73 0.62
N VAL A 50 0.27 4.81 -0.05
CA VAL A 50 -1.10 4.98 -0.51
C VAL A 50 -1.98 4.05 0.29
N GLY A 51 -3.01 4.60 0.93
CA GLY A 51 -3.97 3.85 1.74
C GLY A 51 -5.38 3.96 1.18
N ASP A 52 -6.21 3.00 1.55
CA ASP A 52 -7.63 2.99 1.23
C ASP A 52 -8.42 3.88 2.21
N ARG A 53 -9.57 4.39 1.74
CA ARG A 53 -10.50 5.16 2.57
C ARG A 53 -11.84 4.43 2.64
N ILE A 54 -12.40 4.34 3.84
CA ILE A 54 -13.78 3.87 4.02
C ILE A 54 -14.71 5.05 3.70
N ALA A 55 -15.54 4.90 2.66
CA ALA A 55 -16.45 5.95 2.19
C ALA A 55 -17.92 5.59 2.45
N LEU A 56 -18.69 6.55 2.95
CA LEU A 56 -20.14 6.42 3.05
C LEU A 56 -20.80 6.91 1.75
N ILE A 57 -21.49 6.00 1.05
CA ILE A 57 -22.18 6.34 -0.19
C ILE A 57 -23.41 7.21 0.06
N LYS A 58 -23.62 8.23 -0.78
CA LYS A 58 -24.80 9.09 -0.72
C LYS A 58 -26.08 8.26 -0.88
N GLY A 59 -27.01 8.40 0.07
CA GLY A 59 -28.27 7.65 0.05
C GLY A 59 -28.16 6.19 0.50
N ALA A 60 -27.06 5.79 1.16
CA ALA A 60 -26.92 4.43 1.68
C ALA A 60 -28.12 4.04 2.57
N PRO A 61 -28.79 2.90 2.31
CA PRO A 61 -30.02 2.50 3.02
C PRO A 61 -29.78 2.26 4.52
N ASN A 62 -28.55 1.87 4.88
CA ASN A 62 -28.14 1.57 6.24
C ASN A 62 -27.15 2.60 6.80
N LYS A 63 -27.35 3.90 6.50
CA LYS A 63 -26.42 4.99 6.87
C LYS A 63 -25.94 4.93 8.33
N SER A 64 -26.86 4.74 9.28
CA SER A 64 -26.52 4.68 10.71
C SER A 64 -25.60 3.50 11.04
N ASN A 65 -25.90 2.31 10.51
CA ASN A 65 -25.09 1.11 10.75
C ASN A 65 -23.72 1.20 10.05
N ALA A 66 -23.65 1.80 8.86
CA ALA A 66 -22.38 2.03 8.18
C ALA A 66 -21.45 2.96 9.00
N LEU A 67 -22.00 4.02 9.61
CA LEU A 67 -21.23 4.89 10.49
C LEU A 67 -20.77 4.17 11.77
N LYS A 68 -21.60 3.29 12.34
CA LYS A 68 -21.20 2.44 13.47
C LYS A 68 -20.05 1.50 13.12
N LEU A 69 -20.05 0.92 11.91
CA LEU A 69 -18.96 0.06 11.45
C LEU A 69 -17.66 0.86 11.24
N ILE A 70 -17.74 2.07 10.69
CA ILE A 70 -16.58 2.98 10.57
C ILE A 70 -16.03 3.33 11.95
N ALA A 71 -16.90 3.71 12.89
CA ALA A 71 -16.50 4.01 14.26
C ALA A 71 -15.86 2.79 14.93
N PHE A 72 -16.44 1.60 14.78
CA PHE A 72 -15.86 0.35 15.29
C PHE A 72 -14.42 0.15 14.81
N TRP A 73 -14.14 0.34 13.52
CA TRP A 73 -12.77 0.25 13.00
C TRP A 73 -11.83 1.30 13.63
N LEU A 74 -12.25 2.57 13.70
CA LEU A 74 -11.40 3.66 14.17
C LEU A 74 -11.13 3.59 15.69
N ASP A 75 -12.13 3.18 16.47
CA ASP A 75 -12.09 3.18 17.93
C ASP A 75 -11.42 1.93 18.53
N HIS A 76 -11.09 0.93 17.71
CA HIS A 76 -10.50 -0.33 18.18
C HIS A 76 -9.11 -0.60 17.58
N PRO A 77 -8.03 -0.03 18.16
CA PRO A 77 -6.65 -0.27 17.72
C PRO A 77 -6.26 -1.75 17.63
N THR A 78 -6.81 -2.60 18.50
CA THR A 78 -6.58 -4.06 18.48
C THR A 78 -7.10 -4.71 17.20
N VAL A 79 -8.30 -4.32 16.75
CA VAL A 79 -8.89 -4.79 15.50
C VAL A 79 -8.06 -4.33 14.30
N GLN A 80 -7.57 -3.09 14.33
CA GLN A 80 -6.68 -2.57 13.30
C GLN A 80 -5.36 -3.35 13.25
N ALA A 81 -4.77 -3.65 14.41
CA ALA A 81 -3.52 -4.38 14.51
C ALA A 81 -3.65 -5.82 13.98
N GLU A 82 -4.69 -6.55 14.40
CA GLU A 82 -4.95 -7.92 13.94
C GLU A 82 -5.17 -7.98 12.42
N ALA A 83 -6.01 -7.09 11.89
CA ALA A 83 -6.26 -7.03 10.46
C ALA A 83 -4.99 -6.70 9.68
N CYS A 84 -4.18 -5.74 10.13
CA CYS A 84 -2.95 -5.37 9.45
C CYS A 84 -1.79 -6.35 9.66
N ASP A 85 -1.78 -7.16 10.73
CA ASP A 85 -0.84 -8.27 10.88
C ASP A 85 -1.06 -9.30 9.77
N ILE A 86 -2.33 -9.63 9.48
CA ILE A 86 -2.71 -10.56 8.41
C ILE A 86 -2.45 -9.94 7.03
N LEU A 87 -2.87 -8.70 6.82
CA LEU A 87 -2.86 -8.05 5.49
C LEU A 87 -1.53 -7.37 5.15
N SER A 88 -0.60 -7.29 6.10
CA SER A 88 0.65 -6.54 5.94
C SER A 88 0.45 -5.06 5.56
N CYS A 89 -0.60 -4.43 6.11
CA CYS A 89 -0.89 -3.00 5.92
C CYS A 89 -0.37 -2.13 7.06
N THR A 90 -0.27 -0.81 6.85
CA THR A 90 -0.01 0.14 7.95
C THR A 90 -1.34 0.72 8.43
N PRO A 91 -1.75 0.47 9.69
CA PRO A 91 -3.00 1.01 10.21
C PRO A 91 -2.91 2.52 10.47
N PRO A 92 -4.06 3.24 10.52
CA PRO A 92 -4.07 4.67 10.78
C PRO A 92 -3.76 5.04 12.25
N SER A 93 -3.99 4.13 13.20
CA SER A 93 -3.68 4.37 14.63
C SER A 93 -2.22 4.02 14.96
N SER A 94 -1.52 4.94 15.65
CA SER A 94 -0.18 4.68 16.19
C SER A 94 -0.18 3.63 17.31
N GLU A 95 -1.27 3.55 18.09
CA GLU A 95 -1.47 2.50 19.09
C GLU A 95 -1.62 1.13 18.43
N ALA A 96 -2.34 1.05 17.30
CA ALA A 96 -2.45 -0.19 16.54
C ALA A 96 -1.08 -0.66 16.06
N ILE A 97 -0.25 0.24 15.50
CA ILE A 97 1.13 -0.09 15.09
C ILE A 97 1.92 -0.69 16.27
N ALA A 98 1.78 -0.15 17.48
CA ALA A 98 2.49 -0.66 18.66
C ALA A 98 2.03 -2.05 19.10
N LEU A 99 0.76 -2.40 18.85
CA LEU A 99 0.15 -3.70 19.17
C LEU A 99 0.49 -4.80 18.16
N MET A 100 0.97 -4.44 16.97
CA MET A 100 1.29 -5.40 15.92
C MET A 100 2.49 -6.29 16.27
N SER A 101 2.47 -7.50 15.71
CA SER A 101 3.56 -8.48 15.84
C SER A 101 4.92 -7.88 15.47
N ALA A 102 5.98 -8.33 16.15
CA ALA A 102 7.34 -7.90 15.83
C ALA A 102 7.73 -8.24 14.38
N GLU A 103 7.20 -9.34 13.85
CA GLU A 103 7.40 -9.76 12.46
C GLU A 103 6.75 -8.79 11.47
N ALA A 104 5.49 -8.41 11.67
CA ALA A 104 4.83 -7.45 10.80
C ALA A 104 5.52 -6.08 10.85
N ARG A 105 5.87 -5.60 12.05
CA ARG A 105 6.57 -4.31 12.22
C ARG A 105 7.92 -4.23 11.52
N LYS A 106 8.67 -5.33 11.40
CA LYS A 106 9.95 -5.36 10.66
C LYS A 106 9.80 -5.00 9.18
N SER A 107 8.60 -5.22 8.64
CA SER A 107 8.29 -4.96 7.24
C SER A 107 7.54 -3.65 7.02
N MET A 108 7.38 -2.82 8.06
CA MET A 108 6.75 -1.51 7.95
C MET A 108 7.77 -0.39 7.88
N PRO A 109 7.44 0.73 7.23
CA PRO A 109 8.23 1.94 7.37
C PRO A 109 8.28 2.34 8.86
N THR A 110 9.46 2.72 9.34
CA THR A 110 9.61 3.27 10.68
C THR A 110 8.98 4.66 10.77
N THR A 111 8.78 5.18 11.99
CA THR A 111 8.33 6.58 12.20
C THR A 111 9.26 7.60 11.53
N ARG A 112 10.56 7.28 11.45
CA ARG A 112 11.55 8.08 10.73
C ARG A 112 11.34 8.00 9.22
N ASP A 113 11.12 6.81 8.68
CA ASP A 113 10.86 6.63 7.24
C ASP A 113 9.60 7.39 6.82
N LEU A 114 8.54 7.31 7.62
CA LEU A 114 7.28 8.02 7.40
C LEU A 114 7.46 9.54 7.33
N LYS A 115 8.42 10.08 8.11
CA LYS A 115 8.70 11.52 8.16
C LYS A 115 9.64 11.99 7.07
N ASP A 116 10.71 11.24 6.81
CA ASP A 116 11.87 11.73 6.06
C ASP A 116 11.96 11.19 4.63
N SER A 117 11.23 10.11 4.31
CA SER A 117 11.48 9.31 3.09
C SER A 117 10.23 8.92 2.33
N VAL A 118 9.15 8.62 3.03
CA VAL A 118 7.89 8.20 2.43
C VAL A 118 7.17 9.40 1.81
N ILE A 119 6.66 9.21 0.61
CA ILE A 119 5.86 10.18 -0.12
C ILE A 119 4.38 9.87 0.11
N ILE A 120 3.66 10.82 0.72
CA ILE A 120 2.20 10.81 0.80
C ILE A 120 1.65 11.49 -0.45
N PRO A 121 0.74 10.85 -1.19
CA PRO A 121 0.22 11.43 -2.43
C PRO A 121 -0.62 12.69 -2.16
N ASP A 122 -0.35 13.75 -2.93
CA ASP A 122 -1.26 14.89 -3.05
C ASP A 122 -2.46 14.48 -3.91
N ALA A 123 -3.52 14.03 -3.25
CA ALA A 123 -4.73 13.58 -3.92
C ALA A 123 -5.41 14.70 -4.72
N GLU A 124 -5.34 15.96 -4.28
CA GLU A 124 -5.98 17.08 -4.98
C GLU A 124 -5.26 17.35 -6.31
N TRP A 125 -3.94 17.47 -6.26
CA TRP A 125 -3.13 17.68 -7.46
C TRP A 125 -3.25 16.51 -8.44
N ILE A 126 -3.19 15.26 -7.94
CA ILE A 126 -3.35 14.07 -8.78
C ILE A 126 -4.71 14.09 -9.47
N ASN A 127 -5.80 14.37 -8.74
CA ASN A 127 -7.14 14.41 -9.32
C ASN A 127 -7.30 15.53 -10.37
N ALA A 128 -6.74 16.72 -10.11
CA ALA A 128 -6.78 17.83 -11.06
C ALA A 128 -6.02 17.51 -12.37
N ASN A 129 -5.00 16.64 -12.31
CA ASN A 129 -4.10 16.36 -13.43
C ASN A 129 -4.28 14.96 -14.05
N ALA A 130 -5.09 14.07 -13.47
CA ALA A 130 -5.16 12.65 -13.82
C ALA A 130 -5.36 12.36 -15.31
N LYS A 131 -6.28 13.08 -15.97
CA LYS A 131 -6.55 12.92 -17.41
C LYS A 131 -5.35 13.27 -18.28
N MET A 132 -4.68 14.38 -17.96
CA MET A 132 -3.48 14.84 -18.66
C MET A 132 -2.32 13.86 -18.45
N LEU A 133 -2.11 13.38 -17.22
CA LEU A 133 -1.08 12.40 -16.91
C LEU A 133 -1.30 11.09 -17.67
N LEU A 134 -2.52 10.57 -17.71
CA LEU A 134 -2.86 9.34 -18.44
C LEU A 134 -2.60 9.47 -19.94
N GLN A 135 -2.99 10.60 -20.55
CA GLN A 135 -2.74 10.84 -21.97
C GLN A 135 -1.24 10.88 -22.28
N ARG A 136 -0.45 11.59 -21.46
CA ARG A 136 1.01 11.67 -21.63
C ARG A 136 1.67 10.31 -21.46
N TRP A 137 1.27 9.55 -20.45
CA TRP A 137 1.78 8.19 -20.22
C TRP A 137 1.52 7.28 -21.43
N ASN A 138 0.27 7.24 -21.92
CA ASN A 138 -0.09 6.39 -23.06
C ASN A 138 0.61 6.76 -24.37
N ASN A 139 1.00 8.02 -24.53
CA ASN A 139 1.78 8.47 -25.68
C ASN A 139 3.26 8.10 -25.55
N TRP A 140 3.80 8.12 -24.33
CA TRP A 140 5.20 7.83 -24.05
C TRP A 140 5.52 6.34 -24.05
N VAL A 141 4.63 5.51 -23.51
CA VAL A 141 4.85 4.06 -23.31
C VAL A 141 4.71 3.22 -24.59
N ARG A 142 4.47 3.86 -25.74
CA ARG A 142 4.48 3.20 -27.05
C ARG A 142 5.89 2.76 -27.41
#